data_AF-S5DQ25-F1
#
_entry.id   AF-S5DQ25-F1
#
_cell.length_a   1.000
_cell.length_b   1.000
_cell.length_c   1.000
_cell.angle_alpha   90.00
_cell.angle_beta   90.00
_cell.angle_gamma   90.00
#
_symmetry.space_group_name_H-M   'P 1'
#
loop_
_entity.id
_entity.type
_entity.pdbx_description
1 polymer ?
#
loop_
_entity_poly.entity_id
_entity_poly.type
_entity_poly.pdbx_seq_one_letter_code
_entity_poly.pdbx_strand_id
1 'polypeptide(L)'
;MSSRLVKCYGTCEQKHPQSIMQKFKSKNYCPACYKKKVKEVEDRENLYNKCKEVFGISFPTGLMLRQIKQFKEERGYTYKNIGFALDYIVRIKKIQLELKYGLALIPHYYDEMIDYYKDLKRRRENMVVKKIETQKVQIKPPSLSQNRYRDKKLINMEDLLK
;
A
#
# COMPACT_ATOMS: atom_id res chain seq x y z
N MET A 1 -7.40 -44.45 -15.87
CA MET A 1 -7.17 -44.10 -14.46
C MET A 1 -8.20 -43.05 -14.05
N SER A 2 -9.32 -43.45 -13.42
CA SER A 2 -10.33 -42.48 -12.95
C SER A 2 -9.77 -41.72 -11.75
N SER A 3 -9.62 -40.40 -11.87
CA SER A 3 -9.09 -39.57 -10.79
C SER A 3 -10.16 -39.36 -9.73
N ARG A 4 -9.84 -39.67 -8.47
CA ARG A 4 -10.76 -39.47 -7.34
C ARG A 4 -11.18 -38.00 -7.27
N LEU A 5 -12.49 -37.75 -7.35
CA LEU A 5 -13.06 -36.41 -7.22
C LEU A 5 -13.35 -36.10 -5.75
N VAL A 6 -12.98 -34.90 -5.29
CA VAL A 6 -13.21 -34.42 -3.92
C VAL A 6 -13.92 -33.07 -3.93
N LYS A 7 -14.73 -32.81 -2.89
CA LYS A 7 -15.51 -31.56 -2.76
C LYS A 7 -14.60 -30.37 -2.44
N CYS A 8 -14.81 -29.25 -3.12
CA CYS A 8 -14.28 -27.95 -2.73
C CYS A 8 -15.15 -27.33 -1.63
N TYR A 9 -14.51 -26.87 -0.55
CA TYR A 9 -15.16 -26.15 0.56
C TYR A 9 -15.12 -24.62 0.38
N GLY A 10 -14.84 -24.15 -0.83
CA GLY A 10 -14.88 -22.74 -1.22
C GLY A 10 -16.23 -22.35 -1.81
N THR A 11 -16.30 -21.15 -2.41
CA THR A 11 -17.55 -20.58 -2.94
C THR A 11 -18.11 -21.32 -4.17
N CYS A 12 -17.33 -22.21 -4.80
CA CYS A 12 -17.82 -22.96 -5.97
C CYS A 12 -18.60 -24.22 -5.58
N GLU A 13 -18.35 -24.80 -4.39
CA GLU A 13 -18.95 -26.05 -3.89
C GLU A 13 -18.90 -27.29 -4.81
N GLN A 14 -18.19 -27.20 -5.94
CA GLN A 14 -18.04 -28.25 -6.94
C GLN A 14 -17.02 -29.33 -6.52
N LYS A 15 -17.12 -30.50 -7.17
CA LYS A 15 -16.12 -31.56 -7.05
C LYS A 15 -15.04 -31.39 -8.11
N HIS A 16 -13.78 -31.59 -7.73
CA HIS A 16 -12.63 -31.50 -8.62
C HIS A 16 -11.69 -32.70 -8.42
N PRO A 17 -10.82 -33.01 -9.40
CA PRO A 17 -9.79 -34.03 -9.24
C PRO A 17 -8.90 -33.73 -8.03
N GLN A 18 -8.65 -34.75 -7.20
CA GLN A 18 -7.83 -34.60 -5.99
C GLN A 18 -6.43 -34.03 -6.29
N SER A 19 -5.87 -34.27 -7.48
CA SER A 19 -4.56 -33.80 -7.91
C SER A 19 -4.42 -32.28 -7.98
N ILE A 20 -5.51 -31.55 -8.27
CA ILE A 20 -5.48 -30.09 -8.42
C ILE A 20 -5.94 -29.35 -7.15
N MET A 21 -6.30 -30.09 -6.11
CA MET A 21 -6.88 -29.53 -4.89
C MET A 21 -5.78 -29.11 -3.92
N GLN A 22 -5.97 -27.94 -3.32
CA GLN A 22 -5.07 -27.38 -2.31
C GLN A 22 -5.73 -27.47 -0.93
N LYS A 23 -4.94 -27.82 0.09
CA LYS A 23 -5.42 -27.86 1.48
C LYS A 23 -5.18 -26.52 2.15
N PHE A 24 -6.21 -26.00 2.81
CA PHE A 24 -6.07 -24.90 3.75
C PHE A 24 -6.64 -25.36 5.10
N LYS A 25 -5.80 -25.40 6.13
CA LYS A 25 -6.08 -26.12 7.38
C LYS A 25 -6.46 -27.58 7.06
N SER A 26 -7.67 -28.00 7.41
CA SER A 26 -8.17 -29.38 7.20
C SER A 26 -9.19 -29.51 6.06
N LYS A 27 -9.36 -28.47 5.21
CA LYS A 27 -10.36 -28.46 4.13
C LYS A 27 -9.71 -28.33 2.76
N ASN A 28 -10.32 -28.96 1.74
CA ASN A 28 -9.85 -28.95 0.36
C ASN A 28 -10.48 -27.79 -0.43
N TYR A 29 -9.69 -27.13 -1.25
CA TYR A 29 -10.11 -26.01 -2.09
C TYR A 29 -9.57 -26.17 -3.51
N CYS A 30 -10.37 -25.84 -4.51
CA CYS A 30 -9.85 -25.68 -5.87
C CYS A 30 -8.89 -24.47 -5.91
N PRO A 31 -7.97 -24.38 -6.88
CA PRO A 31 -6.95 -23.33 -6.90
C PRO A 31 -7.52 -21.90 -6.81
N ALA A 32 -8.62 -21.63 -7.50
CA ALA A 32 -9.29 -20.34 -7.46
C ALA A 32 -9.88 -20.02 -6.08
N CYS A 33 -10.55 -20.99 -5.44
CA CYS A 33 -11.12 -20.81 -4.11
C CYS A 33 -10.04 -20.73 -3.03
N TYR A 34 -8.94 -21.47 -3.18
CA TYR A 34 -7.80 -21.41 -2.27
C TYR A 34 -7.21 -19.99 -2.24
N LYS A 35 -6.93 -19.42 -3.43
CA LYS A 35 -6.42 -18.05 -3.55
C LYS A 35 -7.33 -17.01 -2.90
N LYS A 36 -8.65 -17.14 -3.12
CA LYS A 36 -9.64 -16.27 -2.46
C LYS A 36 -9.60 -16.45 -0.93
N LYS A 37 -9.48 -17.69 -0.44
CA LYS A 37 -9.51 -17.96 0.99
C LYS A 37 -8.27 -17.47 1.72
N VAL A 38 -7.08 -17.67 1.16
CA VAL A 38 -5.83 -17.15 1.70
C VAL A 38 -5.90 -15.62 1.76
N LYS A 39 -6.31 -14.98 0.67
CA LYS A 39 -6.46 -13.53 0.62
C LYS A 39 -7.47 -12.98 1.63
N GLU A 40 -8.59 -13.66 1.82
CA GLU A 40 -9.58 -13.25 2.83
C GLU A 40 -9.01 -13.29 4.26
N VAL A 41 -8.18 -14.29 4.58
CA VAL A 41 -7.52 -14.40 5.88
C VAL A 41 -6.50 -13.28 6.06
N GLU A 42 -5.68 -13.03 5.04
CA GLU A 42 -4.72 -11.93 5.01
C GLU A 42 -5.41 -10.57 5.17
N ASP A 43 -6.45 -10.29 4.39
CA ASP A 43 -7.21 -9.04 4.49
C ASP A 43 -7.83 -8.85 5.89
N ARG A 44 -8.28 -9.93 6.53
CA ARG A 44 -8.80 -9.89 7.90
C ARG A 44 -7.71 -9.60 8.93
N GLU A 45 -6.55 -10.23 8.81
CA GLU A 45 -5.41 -9.98 9.70
C GLU A 45 -4.91 -8.54 9.57
N ASN A 46 -4.85 -8.03 8.33
CA ASN A 46 -4.52 -6.63 8.05
C ASN A 46 -5.52 -5.65 8.69
N LEU A 47 -6.82 -5.95 8.62
CA LEU A 47 -7.84 -5.15 9.31
C LEU A 47 -7.63 -5.17 10.83
N TYR A 48 -7.36 -6.34 11.41
CA TYR A 48 -7.13 -6.44 12.85
C TYR A 48 -5.89 -5.66 13.28
N ASN A 49 -4.79 -5.73 12.53
CA ASN A 49 -3.60 -4.94 12.79
C ASN A 49 -3.87 -3.44 12.68
N LYS A 50 -4.66 -3.00 11.69
CA LYS A 50 -5.07 -1.59 11.59
C LYS A 50 -5.90 -1.15 12.80
N CYS A 51 -6.79 -1.99 13.33
CA CYS A 51 -7.51 -1.70 14.56
C CYS A 51 -6.56 -1.54 15.76
N LYS A 52 -5.51 -2.37 15.86
CA LYS A 52 -4.49 -2.22 16.91
C LYS A 52 -3.77 -0.88 16.81
N GLU A 53 -3.32 -0.52 15.61
CA GLU A 53 -2.64 0.75 15.34
C GLU A 53 -3.51 1.96 15.68
N VAL A 54 -4.77 1.95 15.26
CA VAL A 54 -5.66 3.12 15.39
C VAL A 54 -6.14 3.32 16.82
N PHE A 55 -6.42 2.24 17.54
CA PHE A 55 -7.01 2.32 18.88
C PHE A 55 -6.01 2.06 20.01
N GLY A 56 -4.76 1.71 19.71
CA GLY A 56 -3.75 1.40 20.73
C GLY A 56 -4.05 0.13 21.54
N ILE A 57 -4.68 -0.86 20.91
CA ILE A 57 -5.14 -2.10 21.57
C ILE A 57 -4.37 -3.33 21.07
N SER A 58 -4.32 -4.41 21.86
CA SER A 58 -3.66 -5.66 21.46
C SER A 58 -4.46 -6.49 20.44
N PHE A 59 -5.78 -6.34 20.44
CA PHE A 59 -6.71 -7.06 19.57
C PHE A 59 -8.04 -6.29 19.46
N PRO A 60 -8.79 -6.37 18.33
CA PRO A 60 -10.11 -5.76 18.21
C PRO A 60 -11.05 -6.20 19.34
N THR A 61 -11.81 -5.25 19.90
CA THR A 61 -12.76 -5.54 20.97
C THR A 61 -13.95 -6.37 20.47
N GLY A 62 -14.68 -7.02 21.37
CA GLY A 62 -15.89 -7.78 21.01
C GLY A 62 -16.92 -6.95 20.24
N LEU A 63 -17.04 -5.66 20.57
CA LEU A 63 -17.88 -4.70 19.83
C LEU A 63 -17.41 -4.53 18.39
N MET A 64 -16.10 -4.32 18.17
CA MET A 64 -15.53 -4.18 16.83
C MET A 64 -15.73 -5.46 16.01
N LEU A 65 -15.52 -6.63 16.61
CA LEU A 65 -15.73 -7.91 15.92
C LEU A 65 -17.20 -8.07 15.48
N ARG A 66 -18.15 -7.69 16.34
CA ARG A 66 -19.57 -7.68 15.99
C ARG A 66 -19.85 -6.72 14.83
N GLN A 67 -19.33 -5.50 14.88
CA GLN A 67 -19.50 -4.51 13.80
C GLN A 67 -18.89 -5.00 12.48
N ILE A 68 -17.68 -5.57 12.50
CA ILE A 68 -17.04 -6.15 11.31
C ILE A 68 -17.93 -7.25 10.71
N LYS A 69 -18.50 -8.11 11.54
CA LYS A 69 -19.42 -9.16 11.10
C LYS A 69 -20.66 -8.56 10.42
N GLN A 70 -21.31 -7.57 11.05
CA GLN A 70 -22.46 -6.87 10.48
C GLN A 70 -22.13 -6.19 9.15
N PHE A 71 -20.98 -5.52 9.05
CA PHE A 71 -20.54 -4.88 7.80
C PHE A 71 -20.37 -5.89 6.67
N LYS A 72 -19.88 -7.10 6.95
CA LYS A 72 -19.75 -8.15 5.94
C LYS A 72 -21.10 -8.76 5.55
N GLU A 73 -21.92 -9.11 6.53
CA GLU A 73 -23.13 -9.90 6.31
C GLU A 73 -24.30 -9.04 5.82
N GLU A 74 -24.50 -7.85 6.39
CA GLU A 74 -25.64 -6.99 6.08
C GLU A 74 -25.34 -5.99 4.97
N ARG A 75 -24.07 -5.54 4.86
CA ARG A 75 -23.68 -4.48 3.91
C ARG A 75 -22.75 -4.96 2.79
N GLY A 76 -22.34 -6.23 2.81
CA GLY A 76 -21.45 -6.79 1.78
C GLY A 76 -20.04 -6.17 1.75
N TYR A 77 -19.60 -5.52 2.83
CA TYR A 77 -18.26 -4.91 2.86
C TYR A 77 -17.18 -5.99 2.87
N THR A 78 -16.04 -5.69 2.25
CA THR A 78 -14.84 -6.56 2.31
C THR A 78 -13.96 -6.14 3.48
N TYR A 79 -13.23 -7.08 4.10
CA TYR A 79 -12.27 -6.77 5.17
C TYR A 79 -11.29 -5.67 4.74
N LYS A 80 -10.82 -5.75 3.50
CA LYS A 80 -9.96 -4.75 2.88
C LYS A 80 -10.59 -3.36 2.87
N ASN A 81 -11.83 -3.22 2.41
CA ASN A 81 -12.50 -1.92 2.35
C ASN A 81 -12.85 -1.38 3.73
N ILE A 82 -13.17 -2.23 4.71
CA ILE A 82 -13.32 -1.81 6.10
C ILE A 82 -12.00 -1.22 6.60
N GLY A 83 -10.86 -1.85 6.31
CA GLY A 83 -9.53 -1.34 6.65
C GLY A 83 -9.21 0.00 5.96
N PHE A 84 -9.59 0.16 4.70
CA PHE A 84 -9.43 1.43 3.98
C PHE A 84 -10.35 2.53 4.50
N ALA A 85 -11.59 2.22 4.88
CA ALA A 85 -12.49 3.18 5.52
C ALA A 85 -11.89 3.67 6.84
N LEU A 86 -11.37 2.74 7.65
CA LEU A 86 -10.71 3.08 8.91
C LEU A 86 -9.49 4.00 8.69
N ASP A 87 -8.64 3.66 7.71
CA ASP A 87 -7.48 4.49 7.34
C ASP A 87 -7.89 5.86 6.81
N TYR A 88 -8.94 5.92 5.99
CA TYR A 88 -9.49 7.15 5.43
C TYR A 88 -9.99 8.10 6.52
N ILE A 89 -10.78 7.60 7.48
CA ILE A 89 -11.32 8.39 8.60
C ILE A 89 -10.18 9.00 9.43
N VAL A 90 -9.17 8.20 9.76
CA VAL A 90 -8.07 8.67 10.63
C VAL A 90 -7.10 9.56 9.88
N ARG A 91 -6.63 9.14 8.69
CA ARG A 91 -5.53 9.81 7.99
C ARG A 91 -5.98 10.97 7.12
N ILE A 92 -7.14 10.84 6.46
CA ILE A 92 -7.64 11.83 5.50
C ILE A 92 -8.62 12.78 6.19
N LYS A 93 -9.62 12.24 6.91
CA LYS A 93 -10.58 13.07 7.65
C LYS A 93 -10.03 13.63 8.96
N LYS A 94 -8.90 13.11 9.45
CA LYS A 94 -8.27 13.53 10.72
C LYS A 94 -9.21 13.40 11.92
N ILE A 95 -10.15 12.45 11.85
CA ILE A 95 -11.09 12.18 12.94
C ILE A 95 -10.43 11.20 13.91
N GLN A 96 -10.39 11.58 15.18
CA GLN A 96 -9.95 10.70 16.25
C GLN A 96 -11.10 9.75 16.62
N LEU A 97 -10.83 8.45 16.58
CA LEU A 97 -11.81 7.43 16.90
C LEU A 97 -11.76 7.07 18.38
N GLU A 98 -12.91 7.07 19.04
CA GLU A 98 -13.03 6.65 20.43
C GLU A 98 -13.29 5.14 20.53
N LEU A 99 -12.54 4.47 21.41
CA LEU A 99 -12.65 3.02 21.62
C LEU A 99 -14.08 2.58 21.97
N LYS A 100 -14.83 3.43 22.70
CA LYS A 100 -16.19 3.15 23.18
C LYS A 100 -17.20 2.91 22.04
N TYR A 101 -16.99 3.52 20.87
CA TYR A 101 -17.86 3.37 19.70
C TYR A 101 -17.34 2.35 18.68
N GLY A 102 -16.09 1.89 18.84
CA GLY A 102 -15.44 0.99 17.90
C GLY A 102 -15.41 1.56 16.49
N LEU A 103 -16.02 0.85 15.56
CA LEU A 103 -16.01 1.12 14.12
C LEU A 103 -17.33 1.74 13.61
N ALA A 104 -18.14 2.33 14.49
CA ALA A 104 -19.47 2.83 14.15
C ALA A 104 -19.48 3.88 13.02
N LEU A 105 -18.39 4.64 12.87
CA LEU A 105 -18.28 5.68 11.85
C LEU A 105 -18.02 5.13 10.43
N ILE A 106 -17.57 3.88 10.27
CA ILE A 106 -17.23 3.30 8.97
C ILE A 106 -18.38 3.42 7.95
N PRO A 107 -19.62 2.98 8.28
CA PRO A 107 -20.81 3.23 7.48
C PRO A 107 -20.95 4.59 6.83
N HIS A 108 -20.63 5.66 7.56
CA HIS A 108 -20.89 7.04 7.13
C HIS A 108 -19.86 7.54 6.12
N TYR A 109 -18.67 6.94 6.12
CA TYR A 109 -17.56 7.34 5.24
C TYR A 109 -17.21 6.28 4.19
N TYR A 110 -17.95 5.17 4.12
CA TYR A 110 -17.60 4.06 3.25
C TYR A 110 -17.65 4.46 1.77
N ASP A 111 -18.75 5.07 1.33
CA ASP A 111 -18.92 5.47 -0.08
C ASP A 111 -17.97 6.61 -0.45
N GLU A 112 -17.81 7.59 0.45
CA GLU A 112 -16.86 8.68 0.27
C GLU A 112 -15.42 8.17 0.14
N MET A 113 -15.04 7.18 0.95
CA MET A 113 -13.73 6.54 0.86
C MET A 113 -13.52 5.86 -0.50
N ILE A 114 -14.54 5.17 -1.01
CA ILE A 114 -14.47 4.49 -2.32
C ILE A 114 -14.20 5.52 -3.42
N ASP A 115 -14.93 6.63 -3.42
CA ASP A 115 -14.77 7.68 -4.43
C ASP A 115 -13.41 8.35 -4.33
N TYR A 116 -12.94 8.64 -3.11
CA TYR A 116 -11.61 9.17 -2.87
C TYR A 116 -10.51 8.29 -3.47
N TYR A 117 -10.54 6.97 -3.20
CA TYR A 117 -9.48 6.08 -3.71
C TYR A 117 -9.60 5.80 -5.21
N LYS A 118 -10.81 5.82 -5.78
CA LYS A 118 -11.01 5.79 -7.24
C LYS A 118 -10.41 7.02 -7.90
N ASP A 119 -10.68 8.21 -7.37
CA ASP A 119 -10.12 9.45 -7.87
C ASP A 119 -8.60 9.52 -7.72
N LEU A 120 -8.07 9.08 -6.59
CA LEU A 120 -6.63 9.00 -6.36
C LEU A 120 -5.94 8.04 -7.34
N LYS A 121 -6.61 6.95 -7.72
CA LYS A 121 -6.12 6.01 -8.75
C LYS A 121 -6.14 6.68 -10.13
N ARG A 122 -7.26 7.28 -10.52
CA ARG A 122 -7.41 8.02 -11.79
C ARG A 122 -6.35 9.11 -11.96
N ARG A 123 -6.13 9.91 -10.91
CA ARG A 123 -5.10 10.97 -10.91
C ARG A 123 -3.70 10.42 -11.08
N ARG A 124 -3.38 9.28 -10.45
CA ARG A 124 -2.08 8.60 -10.59
C ARG A 124 -1.86 8.06 -11.99
N GLU A 125 -2.88 7.48 -12.61
CA GLU A 125 -2.82 6.97 -13.99
C GLU A 125 -2.66 8.11 -15.01
N ASN A 126 -3.28 9.26 -14.76
CA ASN A 126 -3.18 10.44 -15.61
C ASN A 126 -1.94 11.32 -15.33
N MET A 127 -1.16 10.99 -14.30
CA MET A 127 0.03 11.76 -13.94
C MET A 127 1.15 11.44 -14.94
N VAL A 128 1.26 12.24 -15.99
CA VAL A 128 2.43 12.21 -16.88
C VAL A 128 3.62 12.69 -16.06
N VAL A 129 4.49 11.77 -15.67
CA VAL A 129 5.79 12.13 -15.09
C VAL A 129 6.54 12.88 -16.18
N LYS A 130 6.53 14.22 -16.11
CA LYS A 130 7.43 15.04 -16.93
C LYS A 130 8.84 14.56 -16.62
N LYS A 131 9.46 13.84 -17.56
CA LYS A 131 10.90 13.57 -17.50
C LYS A 131 11.56 14.94 -17.31
N ILE A 132 12.32 15.09 -16.24
CA ILE A 132 13.13 16.28 -16.03
C ILE A 132 14.11 16.29 -17.21
N GLU A 133 13.86 17.17 -18.18
CA GLU A 133 14.80 17.42 -19.26
C GLU A 133 16.03 18.06 -18.62
N THR A 134 17.01 17.23 -18.32
CA THR A 134 18.30 17.68 -17.80
C THR A 134 19.04 18.35 -18.95
N GLN A 135 18.94 19.68 -19.03
CA GLN A 135 19.78 20.46 -19.91
C GLN A 135 21.22 20.38 -19.39
N LYS A 136 22.07 19.61 -20.08
CA LYS A 136 23.51 19.65 -19.85
C LYS A 136 24.04 20.96 -20.43
N VAL A 137 24.24 21.95 -19.58
CA VAL A 137 24.91 23.20 -19.96
C VAL A 137 26.42 22.91 -19.98
N GLN A 138 27.03 22.97 -21.16
CA GLN A 138 28.49 22.97 -21.29
C GLN A 138 28.99 24.38 -20.99
N ILE A 139 29.46 24.59 -19.76
CA ILE A 139 30.13 25.84 -19.38
C ILE A 139 31.56 25.74 -19.90
N LYS A 140 31.93 26.59 -20.88
CA LYS A 140 33.36 26.75 -21.22
C LYS A 140 34.06 27.27 -19.97
N PRO A 141 35.17 26.66 -19.53
CA PRO A 141 35.94 27.24 -18.44
C PRO A 141 36.25 28.69 -18.83
N PRO A 142 36.14 29.65 -17.89
CA PRO A 142 36.60 31.00 -18.16
C PRO A 142 38.02 30.86 -18.69
N SER A 143 38.32 31.55 -19.80
CA SER A 143 39.69 31.59 -20.28
C SER A 143 40.54 31.94 -19.07
N LEU A 144 41.54 31.09 -18.78
CA LEU A 144 42.61 31.47 -17.88
C LEU A 144 43.30 32.64 -18.59
N SER A 145 42.70 33.83 -18.51
CA SER A 145 43.41 35.06 -18.79
C SER A 145 44.60 34.97 -17.88
N GLN A 146 45.76 34.82 -18.50
CA GLN A 146 47.04 34.67 -17.83
C GLN A 146 47.04 35.66 -16.68
N ASN A 147 47.04 35.14 -15.45
CA ASN A 147 46.84 35.96 -14.28
C ASN A 147 48.13 36.76 -14.13
N ARG A 148 48.21 37.91 -14.80
CA ARG A 148 49.42 38.76 -14.89
C ARG A 148 50.00 39.08 -13.51
N TYR A 149 49.18 39.02 -12.47
CA TYR A 149 49.59 39.19 -11.08
C TYR A 149 50.39 37.99 -10.52
N ARG A 150 50.04 36.75 -10.93
CA ARG A 150 50.76 35.52 -10.54
C ARG A 150 52.11 35.42 -11.25
N ASP A 151 52.16 35.83 -12.52
CA ASP A 151 53.41 35.87 -13.30
C ASP A 151 54.39 36.93 -12.76
N LYS A 152 53.88 38.09 -12.29
CA LYS A 152 54.71 39.13 -11.63
C LYS A 152 55.33 38.71 -10.30
N LYS A 153 54.86 37.63 -9.67
CA LYS A 153 55.41 37.11 -8.40
C LYS A 153 56.49 36.05 -8.61
N LEU A 154 56.70 35.58 -9.83
CA LEU A 154 57.79 34.67 -10.16
C LEU A 154 59.02 35.53 -10.45
N ILE A 155 59.89 35.66 -9.44
CA ILE A 155 61.19 36.31 -9.59
C ILE A 155 62.19 35.23 -9.97
N ASN A 156 62.87 35.41 -11.10
CA ASN A 156 63.95 34.51 -11.50
C ASN A 156 65.18 34.80 -10.62
N MET A 157 65.61 33.82 -9.82
CA MET A 157 66.70 33.98 -8.86
C MET A 157 68.07 34.17 -9.54
N GLU A 158 68.21 33.76 -10.82
CA GLU A 158 69.43 33.97 -11.62
C GLU A 158 69.64 35.44 -12.04
N ASP A 159 68.55 36.21 -12.19
CA ASP A 159 68.63 37.64 -12.56
C ASP A 159 69.03 38.55 -11.38
N LEU A 160 69.02 38.02 -10.15
CA LEU A 160 69.40 38.76 -8.93
C LEU A 160 70.89 38.65 -8.59
N LEU A 161 71.67 37.86 -9.34
CA LEU A 161 73.09 37.58 -9.08
C LEU A 161 74.04 38.30 -10.07
N LYS A 162 73.61 39.42 -10.66
CA LYS A 162 74.48 40.30 -11.47
C LYS A 162 75.06 41.44 -10.65
#